data_AF-A0A371LS33-F1
#
_entry.id   AF-A0A371LS33-F1
#
_cell.length_a   1.000
_cell.length_b   1.000
_cell.length_c   1.000
_cell.angle_alpha   90.00
_cell.angle_beta   90.00
_cell.angle_gamma   90.00
#
_symmetry.space_group_name_H-M   'P 1'
#
loop_
_entity.id
_entity.type
_entity.pdbx_description
1 polymer ?
#
loop_
_entity_poly.entity_id
_entity_poly.type
_entity_poly.pdbx_seq_one_letter_code
_entity_poly.pdbx_strand_id
1 'polypeptide(L)'
;PTREALEYLRDQGPLIELGAWKGYWASELDNCGADITAYDIDPILDPWFPVESGDQDVLLEYSETETLVLCWPPVGPMAYEALLLHDGDVVYIGERPGEGYKAFADMRFFDVLTARYEHVAQIDLPSHPGATDDLHHYRPLD
;
A
#
# COMPACT_ATOMS: atom_id res chain seq x y z
N PRO A 1 -0.56 12.83 1.61
CA PRO A 1 -0.72 12.10 2.90
C PRO A 1 -0.90 13.10 4.04
N THR A 2 -1.57 12.73 5.13
CA THR A 2 -1.57 13.55 6.37
C THR A 2 -0.30 13.27 7.17
N ARG A 3 0.09 14.21 8.04
CA ARG A 3 1.22 13.97 8.97
C ARG A 3 0.97 12.76 9.87
N GLU A 4 -0.26 12.58 10.33
CA GLU A 4 -0.66 11.43 11.14
C GLU A 4 -0.43 10.09 10.41
N ALA A 5 -0.86 9.99 9.15
CA ALA A 5 -0.64 8.79 8.35
C ALA A 5 0.86 8.51 8.11
N LEU A 6 1.65 9.56 7.85
CA LEU A 6 3.10 9.43 7.66
C LEU A 6 3.81 8.96 8.94
N GLU A 7 3.50 9.57 10.07
CA GLU A 7 4.08 9.20 11.37
C GLU A 7 3.69 7.76 11.75
N TYR A 8 2.44 7.36 11.49
CA TYR A 8 1.97 6.00 11.73
C TYR A 8 2.74 4.97 10.89
N LEU A 9 2.87 5.19 9.57
CA LEU A 9 3.54 4.28 8.67
C LEU A 9 5.04 4.18 8.91
N ARG A 10 5.71 5.30 9.22
CA ARG A 10 7.13 5.30 9.59
C ARG A 10 7.40 4.30 10.71
N ASP A 11 6.49 4.22 11.68
CA ASP A 11 6.61 3.34 12.84
C ASP A 11 6.27 1.86 12.53
N GLN A 12 5.78 1.54 11.32
CA GLN A 12 5.56 0.17 10.83
C GLN A 12 6.68 -0.35 9.92
N GLY A 13 7.76 0.44 9.73
CA GLY A 13 8.86 0.10 8.83
C GLY A 13 9.69 -1.12 9.29
N PRO A 14 10.42 -1.76 8.36
CA PRO A 14 10.68 -1.33 6.98
C PRO A 14 9.46 -1.44 6.04
N LEU A 15 9.35 -0.52 5.08
CA LEU A 15 8.20 -0.40 4.18
C LEU A 15 8.55 -0.80 2.73
N ILE A 16 7.62 -1.44 2.05
CA ILE A 16 7.69 -1.71 0.60
C ILE A 16 6.44 -1.11 -0.06
N GLU A 17 6.58 -0.10 -0.91
CA GLU A 17 5.48 0.40 -1.73
C GLU A 17 5.46 -0.31 -3.08
N LEU A 18 4.38 -1.04 -3.39
CA LEU A 18 4.18 -1.69 -4.69
C LEU A 18 3.14 -0.95 -5.53
N GLY A 19 3.48 -0.65 -6.78
CA GLY A 19 2.65 0.18 -7.67
C GLY A 19 2.81 1.68 -7.37
N ALA A 20 4.02 2.11 -7.01
CA ALA A 20 4.31 3.45 -6.50
C ALA A 20 4.19 4.57 -7.57
N TRP A 21 4.16 4.21 -8.86
CA TRP A 21 4.14 5.13 -10.00
C TRP A 21 5.27 6.17 -9.98
N LYS A 22 4.98 7.39 -9.53
CA LYS A 22 5.98 8.47 -9.33
C LYS A 22 6.61 8.47 -7.93
N GLY A 23 6.13 7.65 -7.00
CA GLY A 23 6.63 7.54 -5.63
C GLY A 23 6.29 8.74 -4.76
N TYR A 24 5.04 9.24 -4.80
CA TYR A 24 4.64 10.37 -3.94
C TYR A 24 4.67 10.01 -2.47
N TRP A 25 4.03 8.89 -2.12
CA TRP A 25 3.95 8.43 -0.74
C TRP A 25 5.33 7.99 -0.26
N ALA A 26 6.09 7.23 -1.06
CA ALA A 26 7.49 6.95 -0.77
C ALA A 26 8.33 8.22 -0.52
N SER A 27 8.20 9.26 -1.36
CA SER A 27 8.93 10.53 -1.14
C SER A 27 8.55 11.20 0.18
N GLU A 28 7.26 11.26 0.52
CA GLU A 28 6.79 11.89 1.75
C GLU A 28 7.18 11.07 3.01
N LEU A 29 7.23 9.75 2.89
CA LEU A 29 7.68 8.83 3.94
C LEU A 29 9.20 8.91 4.16
N ASP A 30 9.99 8.93 3.08
CA ASP A 30 11.43 9.16 3.14
C ASP A 30 11.77 10.53 3.77
N ASN A 31 11.03 11.58 3.38
CA ASN A 31 11.17 12.92 3.96
C ASN A 31 10.87 12.97 5.47
N CYS A 32 10.08 12.04 6.01
CA CYS A 32 9.81 11.92 7.45
C CYS A 32 10.69 10.86 8.17
N GLY A 33 11.65 10.27 7.45
CA GLY A 33 12.64 9.33 7.97
C GLY A 33 12.19 7.88 8.03
N ALA A 34 11.19 7.49 7.25
CA ALA A 34 10.80 6.09 7.12
C ALA A 34 11.82 5.31 6.26
N ASP A 35 12.04 4.05 6.61
CA ASP A 35 12.76 3.09 5.76
C ASP A 35 11.78 2.55 4.72
N ILE A 36 11.94 2.96 3.46
CA ILE A 36 11.00 2.61 2.38
C ILE A 36 11.73 2.30 1.07
N THR A 37 11.31 1.20 0.44
CA THR A 37 11.66 0.86 -0.94
C THR A 37 10.39 0.89 -1.79
N ALA A 38 10.48 1.36 -3.04
CA ALA A 38 9.32 1.54 -3.90
C ALA A 38 9.51 0.85 -5.26
N TYR A 39 8.47 0.16 -5.73
CA TYR A 39 8.45 -0.57 -6.99
C TYR A 39 7.26 -0.16 -7.85
N ASP A 40 7.46 -0.17 -9.17
CA ASP A 40 6.38 -0.10 -10.16
C ASP A 40 6.73 -0.96 -11.38
N ILE A 41 5.72 -1.52 -12.05
CA ILE A 41 5.90 -2.35 -13.24
C ILE A 41 6.39 -1.51 -14.44
N ASP A 42 6.05 -0.22 -14.47
CA ASP A 42 6.46 0.73 -15.51
C ASP A 42 6.87 2.07 -14.87
N PRO A 43 8.06 2.13 -14.22
CA PRO A 43 8.49 3.30 -13.49
C PRO A 43 8.68 4.50 -14.43
N ILE A 44 8.18 5.66 -14.00
CA ILE A 44 8.11 6.85 -14.84
C ILE A 44 9.46 7.59 -14.88
N LEU A 45 9.77 8.17 -16.05
CA LEU A 45 10.88 9.12 -16.18
C LEU A 45 10.60 10.39 -15.36
N ASP A 46 11.53 10.76 -14.47
CA ASP A 46 11.42 11.89 -13.50
C ASP A 46 10.44 11.62 -12.33
N PRO A 47 10.74 10.62 -11.48
CA PRO A 47 9.92 10.31 -10.32
C PRO A 47 10.21 11.25 -9.13
N TRP A 48 9.28 11.33 -8.19
CA TRP A 48 9.46 12.07 -6.93
C TRP A 48 10.35 11.31 -5.93
N PHE A 49 10.46 10.00 -6.08
CA PHE A 49 11.29 9.10 -5.28
C PHE A 49 11.95 8.05 -6.20
N PRO A 50 13.11 7.46 -5.86
CA PRO A 50 13.64 6.33 -6.60
C PRO A 50 12.65 5.15 -6.61
N VAL A 51 11.99 4.92 -7.74
CA VAL A 51 11.08 3.78 -7.94
C VAL A 51 11.79 2.76 -8.82
N GLU A 52 11.99 1.56 -8.28
CA GLU A 52 12.60 0.44 -8.99
C GLU A 52 11.58 -0.24 -9.92
N SER A 53 12.08 -0.87 -10.98
CA SER A 53 11.23 -1.64 -11.88
C SER A 53 10.97 -3.01 -11.28
N GLY A 54 9.68 -3.36 -11.11
CA GLY A 54 9.27 -4.64 -10.58
C GLY A 54 7.76 -4.78 -10.50
N ASP A 55 7.27 -6.00 -10.68
CA ASP A 55 5.90 -6.37 -10.34
C ASP A 55 5.87 -7.03 -8.95
N GLN A 56 4.78 -7.71 -8.59
CA GLN A 56 4.67 -8.35 -7.28
C GLN A 56 5.75 -9.40 -6.99
N ASP A 57 6.45 -9.95 -7.99
CA ASP A 57 7.45 -11.00 -7.77
C ASP A 57 8.65 -10.49 -6.95
N VAL A 58 8.87 -9.16 -6.89
CA VAL A 58 9.89 -8.55 -6.01
C VAL A 58 9.66 -8.88 -4.54
N LEU A 59 8.41 -9.17 -4.14
CA LEU A 59 8.07 -9.52 -2.75
C LEU A 59 8.70 -10.84 -2.30
N LEU A 60 9.12 -11.71 -3.23
CA LEU A 60 9.85 -12.94 -2.94
C LEU A 60 11.25 -12.69 -2.34
N GLU A 61 11.76 -11.45 -2.43
CA GLU A 61 13.05 -11.06 -1.86
C GLU A 61 12.94 -10.59 -0.40
N TYR A 62 11.71 -10.41 0.11
CA TYR A 62 11.41 -9.86 1.43
C TYR A 62 10.83 -10.93 2.37
N SER A 63 10.67 -10.57 3.64
CA SER A 63 10.17 -11.46 4.69
C SER A 63 8.92 -10.88 5.36
N GLU A 64 8.44 -11.54 6.40
CA GLU A 64 7.31 -11.06 7.21
C GLU A 64 7.62 -9.78 8.02
N THR A 65 8.89 -9.34 8.06
CA THR A 65 9.29 -8.14 8.82
C THR A 65 8.92 -6.83 8.13
N GLU A 66 8.70 -6.87 6.83
CA GLU A 66 8.37 -5.70 6.03
C GLU A 66 6.87 -5.46 5.96
N THR A 67 6.47 -4.20 6.03
CA THR A 67 5.07 -3.80 5.80
C THR A 67 4.88 -3.46 4.33
N LEU A 68 3.99 -4.19 3.65
CA LEU A 68 3.60 -3.92 2.27
C LEU A 68 2.61 -2.74 2.23
N VAL A 69 2.94 -1.69 1.49
CA VAL A 69 2.09 -0.53 1.25
C VAL A 69 1.51 -0.60 -0.17
N LEU A 70 0.19 -0.65 -0.27
CA LEU A 70 -0.58 -0.60 -1.51
C LEU A 70 -1.38 0.71 -1.55
N CYS A 71 -0.82 1.73 -2.22
CA CYS A 71 -1.44 3.04 -2.33
C CYS A 71 -2.24 3.20 -3.62
N TRP A 72 -3.56 3.31 -3.50
CA TRP A 72 -4.52 3.38 -4.61
C TRP A 72 -4.19 2.39 -5.75
N PRO A 73 -3.99 1.09 -5.44
CA PRO A 73 -3.52 0.12 -6.41
C PRO A 73 -4.50 0.01 -7.60
N PRO A 74 -4.00 -0.27 -8.82
CA PRO A 74 -4.86 -0.41 -9.98
C PRO A 74 -5.84 -1.57 -9.80
N VAL A 75 -7.01 -1.46 -10.45
CA VAL A 75 -7.91 -2.60 -10.58
C VAL A 75 -7.23 -3.67 -11.42
N GLY A 76 -7.06 -4.86 -10.86
CA GLY A 76 -6.34 -5.94 -11.51
C GLY A 76 -5.72 -6.92 -10.53
N PRO A 77 -4.89 -7.85 -11.04
CA PRO A 77 -4.35 -8.93 -10.23
C PRO A 77 -3.25 -8.49 -9.25
N MET A 78 -2.55 -7.38 -9.51
CA MET A 78 -1.36 -6.95 -8.75
C MET A 78 -1.54 -7.00 -7.23
N ALA A 79 -2.57 -6.35 -6.70
CA ALA A 79 -2.82 -6.31 -5.25
C ALA A 79 -3.15 -7.70 -4.69
N TYR A 80 -3.95 -8.48 -5.40
CA TYR A 80 -4.30 -9.85 -5.02
C TYR A 80 -3.07 -10.78 -5.03
N GLU A 81 -2.25 -10.72 -6.08
CA GLU A 81 -1.05 -11.54 -6.22
C GLU A 81 0.02 -11.13 -5.19
N ALA A 82 0.12 -9.84 -4.87
CA ALA A 82 0.96 -9.37 -3.76
C ALA A 82 0.58 -10.02 -2.43
N LEU A 83 -0.72 -10.15 -2.12
CA LEU A 83 -1.18 -10.87 -0.92
C LEU A 83 -0.86 -12.37 -0.93
N LEU A 84 -0.54 -12.97 -2.08
CA LEU A 84 -0.12 -14.37 -2.14
C LEU A 84 1.38 -14.57 -1.88
N LEU A 85 2.18 -13.52 -2.12
CA LEU A 85 3.64 -13.56 -2.03
C LEU A 85 4.16 -12.90 -0.76
N HIS A 86 3.40 -11.98 -0.16
CA HIS A 86 3.73 -11.30 1.09
C HIS A 86 3.06 -11.97 2.28
N ASP A 87 3.83 -12.18 3.34
CA ASP A 87 3.37 -12.79 4.60
C ASP A 87 3.42 -11.83 5.80
N GLY A 88 3.89 -10.60 5.62
CA GLY A 88 3.93 -9.58 6.68
C GLY A 88 2.68 -8.69 6.76
N ASP A 89 2.78 -7.61 7.53
CA ASP A 89 1.72 -6.62 7.67
C ASP A 89 1.43 -5.93 6.32
N VAL A 90 0.16 -5.54 6.09
CA VAL A 90 -0.30 -4.90 4.84
C VAL A 90 -1.02 -3.60 5.16
N VAL A 91 -0.62 -2.54 4.48
CA VAL A 91 -1.28 -1.25 4.47
C VAL A 91 -1.96 -1.04 3.12
N TYR A 92 -3.26 -0.84 3.15
CA TYR A 92 -4.05 -0.44 1.99
C TYR A 92 -4.47 1.02 2.13
N ILE A 93 -4.18 1.85 1.12
CA ILE A 93 -4.62 3.25 1.09
C ILE A 93 -5.57 3.42 -0.09
N GLY A 94 -6.83 3.77 0.17
CA GLY A 94 -7.83 4.00 -0.87
C GLY A 94 -9.24 3.65 -0.43
N GLU A 95 -10.20 3.83 -1.33
CA GLU A 95 -11.62 3.54 -1.11
C GLU A 95 -11.86 2.01 -1.03
N ARG A 96 -12.61 1.51 -0.05
CA ARG A 96 -12.98 0.08 0.00
C ARG A 96 -14.20 -0.22 -0.91
N PRO A 97 -14.50 -1.51 -1.21
CA PRO A 97 -15.65 -1.85 -2.04
C PRO A 97 -16.96 -1.30 -1.48
N GLY A 98 -17.68 -0.56 -2.32
CA GLY A 98 -18.95 0.06 -1.94
C GLY A 98 -18.80 1.42 -1.25
N GLU A 99 -17.57 1.88 -1.05
CA GLU A 99 -17.25 3.23 -0.58
C GLU A 99 -16.87 4.12 -1.77
N GLY A 100 -17.17 5.42 -1.66
CA GLY A 100 -16.90 6.43 -2.68
C GLY A 100 -17.37 6.09 -4.11
N TYR A 101 -16.56 6.44 -5.11
CA TYR A 101 -16.89 6.33 -6.54
C TYR A 101 -15.77 5.77 -7.42
N LYS A 102 -14.56 5.54 -6.88
CA LYS A 102 -13.45 4.92 -7.62
C LYS A 102 -13.22 3.50 -7.15
N ALA A 103 -12.86 2.63 -8.09
CA ALA A 103 -12.43 1.28 -7.78
C ALA A 103 -10.90 1.22 -7.73
N PHE A 104 -10.37 0.62 -6.67
CA PHE A 104 -8.96 0.30 -6.47
C PHE A 104 -8.86 -1.15 -6.00
N ALA A 105 -7.80 -1.85 -6.42
CA ALA A 105 -7.71 -3.30 -6.34
C ALA A 105 -8.95 -4.01 -6.96
N ASP A 106 -9.11 -5.31 -6.73
CA ASP A 106 -10.30 -6.06 -7.14
C ASP A 106 -10.93 -6.83 -5.98
N MET A 107 -12.10 -7.44 -6.20
CA MET A 107 -12.79 -8.19 -5.14
C MET A 107 -11.96 -9.37 -4.61
N ARG A 108 -11.08 -9.97 -5.42
CA ARG A 108 -10.23 -11.09 -4.97
C ARG A 108 -9.21 -10.63 -3.95
N PHE A 109 -8.66 -9.43 -4.13
CA PHE A 109 -7.81 -8.79 -3.11
C PHE A 109 -8.57 -8.65 -1.79
N PHE A 110 -9.76 -8.06 -1.80
CA PHE A 110 -10.53 -7.84 -0.56
C PHE A 110 -11.03 -9.15 0.09
N ASP A 111 -11.38 -10.16 -0.71
CA ASP A 111 -11.75 -11.49 -0.22
C ASP A 111 -10.56 -12.14 0.51
N VAL A 112 -9.35 -12.09 -0.06
CA VAL A 112 -8.13 -12.62 0.56
C VAL A 112 -7.74 -11.82 1.80
N LEU A 113 -7.79 -10.49 1.72
CA LEU A 113 -7.47 -9.60 2.83
C LEU A 113 -8.37 -9.91 4.04
N THR A 114 -9.67 -10.05 3.81
CA THR A 114 -10.65 -10.39 4.85
C THR A 114 -10.45 -11.81 5.42
N ALA A 115 -9.99 -12.75 4.59
CA ALA A 115 -9.81 -14.14 5.00
C ALA A 115 -8.48 -14.40 5.74
N ARG A 116 -7.43 -13.64 5.43
CA ARG A 116 -6.06 -13.88 5.93
C ARG A 116 -5.59 -12.88 6.97
N TYR A 117 -6.25 -11.74 7.12
CA TYR A 117 -5.75 -10.65 7.96
C TYR A 117 -6.82 -10.11 8.91
N GLU A 118 -6.37 -9.67 10.09
CA GLU A 118 -7.16 -8.81 10.97
C GLU A 118 -6.90 -7.33 10.66
N HIS A 119 -7.94 -6.50 10.75
CA HIS A 119 -7.83 -5.04 10.57
C HIS A 119 -7.46 -4.38 11.90
N VAL A 120 -6.27 -3.78 11.98
CA VAL A 120 -5.70 -3.29 13.24
C VAL A 120 -5.78 -1.77 13.41
N ALA A 121 -5.85 -1.00 12.31
CA ALA A 121 -6.01 0.45 12.37
C ALA A 121 -6.65 1.03 11.10
N GLN A 122 -7.34 2.16 11.28
CA GLN A 122 -7.83 3.01 10.19
C GLN A 122 -7.48 4.47 10.51
N ILE A 123 -7.01 5.21 9.51
CA ILE A 123 -6.74 6.65 9.58
C ILE A 123 -7.44 7.33 8.41
N ASP A 124 -8.33 8.27 8.73
CA ASP A 124 -9.06 9.04 7.72
C ASP A 124 -8.11 9.96 6.95
N LEU A 125 -8.24 10.00 5.63
CA LEU A 125 -7.47 10.91 4.78
C LEU A 125 -8.35 12.03 4.20
N PRO A 126 -7.78 13.21 3.93
CA PRO A 126 -8.48 14.25 3.19
C PRO A 126 -8.91 13.75 1.82
N SER A 127 -10.22 13.75 1.57
CA SER A 127 -10.81 13.29 0.32
C SER A 127 -11.56 14.42 -0.41
N HIS A 128 -11.77 14.24 -1.70
CA HIS A 128 -12.69 15.10 -2.45
C HIS A 128 -14.15 14.84 -2.06
N PRO A 129 -15.06 15.81 -2.19
CA PRO A 129 -16.48 15.57 -1.94
C PRO A 129 -17.01 14.34 -2.68
N GLY A 130 -17.48 13.35 -1.92
CA GLY A 130 -18.00 12.08 -2.44
C GLY A 130 -16.98 10.93 -2.49
N ALA A 131 -15.69 11.19 -2.26
CA ALA A 131 -14.68 10.15 -2.05
C ALA A 131 -14.49 9.87 -0.55
N THR A 132 -13.99 8.68 -0.25
CA THR A 132 -13.69 8.19 1.10
C THR A 132 -12.31 7.56 1.05
N ASP A 133 -11.30 8.42 1.09
CA ASP A 133 -9.90 7.98 1.10
C ASP A 133 -9.49 7.72 2.55
N ASP A 134 -9.08 6.48 2.83
CA ASP A 134 -8.65 6.03 4.15
C ASP A 134 -7.35 5.23 4.02
N LEU A 135 -6.56 5.22 5.09
CA LEU A 135 -5.47 4.27 5.29
C LEU A 135 -5.96 3.16 6.21
N HIS A 136 -5.77 1.91 5.79
CA HIS A 136 -6.13 0.72 6.54
C HIS A 136 -4.89 -0.15 6.76
N HIS A 137 -4.66 -0.55 8.00
CA HIS A 137 -3.57 -1.46 8.36
C HIS A 137 -4.14 -2.83 8.75
N TYR A 138 -3.55 -3.88 8.19
CA TYR A 138 -3.92 -5.27 8.35
C TYR A 138 -2.72 -6.10 8.81
N ARG A 139 -2.96 -7.01 9.75
CA ARG A 139 -1.98 -7.97 10.26
C ARG A 139 -2.38 -9.39 9.91
N PRO A 140 -1.47 -10.28 9.47
CA PRO A 140 -1.79 -11.68 9.24
C PRO A 140 -2.45 -12.34 10.46
N LEU A 141 -3.44 -13.22 10.23
CA LEU A 141 -4.02 -14.06 11.27
C LEU A 141 -3.03 -15.17 11.64
N ASP A 142 -2.86 -15.42 12.94
CA ASP A 142 -2.11 -16.56 13.51
C ASP A 142 -2.68 -17.94 13.11
#